data_AF-A0A285EE19-F1
#
_entry.id   AF-A0A285EE19-F1
#
_cell.length_a   1.000
_cell.length_b   1.000
_cell.length_c   1.000
_cell.angle_alpha   90.00
_cell.angle_beta   90.00
_cell.angle_gamma   90.00
#
_symmetry.space_group_name_H-M   'P 1'
#
loop_
_entity.id
_entity.type
_entity.pdbx_description
1 polymer ?
#
loop_
_entity_poly.entity_id
_entity_poly.type
_entity_poly.pdbx_seq_one_letter_code
_entity_poly.pdbx_strand_id
1 'polypeptide(L)'
;MSRQRCAGLFVVIIVAGTLTVRPDDRDAYVEGCRIVVEQARAAAGCLDFAITADPLEPGRIRVFERWGTRAELEAFRGSGPAAEQAAVLLAVDVAEYDAVRTHEGTPLPLPASIGAPASSALLGRGIRDLRDLTQVTERELRSWHGVGPKATSRLRDALAEHDLAFAPTQP
;
A
#
# COMPACT_ATOMS: atom_id res chain seq x y z
N MET A 1 -12.78 -9.41 26.40
CA MET A 1 -12.89 -8.40 25.33
C MET A 1 -12.19 -8.95 24.09
N SER A 2 -12.93 -9.73 23.31
CA SER A 2 -12.40 -10.43 22.13
C SER A 2 -12.18 -9.41 21.02
N ARG A 3 -10.93 -9.25 20.58
CA ARG A 3 -10.63 -8.53 19.34
C ARG A 3 -11.21 -9.38 18.21
N GLN A 4 -12.43 -9.07 17.79
CA GLN A 4 -12.99 -9.61 16.56
C GLN A 4 -11.98 -9.24 15.46
N ARG A 5 -11.24 -10.23 14.97
CA ARG A 5 -10.36 -10.05 13.81
C ARG A 5 -11.27 -9.63 12.65
N CYS A 6 -11.10 -8.42 12.13
CA CYS A 6 -11.76 -8.02 10.90
C CYS A 6 -11.29 -8.97 9.78
N ALA A 7 -12.19 -9.81 9.29
CA ALA A 7 -11.94 -10.59 8.08
C ALA A 7 -11.72 -9.61 6.92
N GLY A 8 -10.54 -9.62 6.29
CA GLY A 8 -10.21 -8.74 5.16
C GLY A 8 -8.87 -8.01 5.26
N LEU A 9 -8.13 -8.12 6.37
CA LEU A 9 -6.80 -7.51 6.48
C LEU A 9 -5.74 -8.38 5.77
N PHE A 10 -5.10 -7.83 4.74
CA PHE A 10 -4.03 -8.47 3.97
C PHE A 10 -2.68 -7.97 4.45
N VAL A 11 -1.85 -8.85 4.99
CA VAL A 11 -0.48 -8.48 5.35
C VAL A 11 0.36 -8.48 4.08
N VAL A 12 1.05 -7.37 3.81
CA VAL A 12 2.10 -7.23 2.80
C VAL A 12 3.40 -6.91 3.50
N ILE A 13 4.52 -7.30 2.91
CA ILE A 13 5.84 -6.96 3.45
C ILE A 13 6.34 -5.71 2.74
N ILE A 14 6.76 -4.71 3.51
CA ILE A 14 7.44 -3.53 3.00
C ILE A 14 8.88 -3.57 3.46
N VAL A 15 9.83 -3.46 2.53
CA VAL A 15 11.24 -3.22 2.83
C VAL A 15 11.53 -1.79 2.43
N ALA A 16 11.96 -0.96 3.37
CA ALA A 16 12.17 0.45 3.08
C ALA A 16 13.33 1.01 3.87
N GLY A 17 14.03 1.96 3.27
CA GLY A 17 15.10 2.67 3.93
C GLY A 17 16.03 3.36 2.95
N THR A 18 17.28 3.50 3.37
CA THR A 18 18.29 4.24 2.62
C THR A 18 19.64 3.53 2.60
N LEU A 19 20.36 3.77 1.51
CA LEU A 19 21.77 3.45 1.37
C LEU A 19 22.52 4.78 1.21
N THR A 20 23.74 4.83 1.72
CA THR A 20 24.62 5.99 1.54
C THR A 20 25.87 5.54 0.81
N VAL A 21 26.22 6.26 -0.26
CA VAL A 21 27.48 6.15 -1.00
C VAL A 21 28.15 7.52 -1.07
N ARG A 22 29.34 7.63 -1.68
CA ARG A 22 29.88 8.96 -1.98
C ARG A 22 28.98 9.66 -3.01
N PRO A 23 28.82 10.99 -2.94
CA PRO A 23 28.01 11.73 -3.90
C PRO A 23 28.32 11.40 -5.37
N ASP A 24 29.61 11.31 -5.70
CA ASP A 24 30.06 11.04 -7.08
C ASP A 24 29.75 9.60 -7.56
N ASP A 25 29.50 8.68 -6.62
CA ASP A 25 29.24 7.26 -6.91
C ASP A 25 27.73 6.96 -7.02
N ARG A 26 26.86 7.87 -6.56
CA ARG A 26 25.41 7.60 -6.40
C ARG A 26 24.72 7.23 -7.71
N ASP A 27 24.91 8.03 -8.74
CA ASP A 27 24.16 7.85 -9.99
C ASP A 27 24.61 6.57 -10.71
N ALA A 28 25.91 6.25 -10.65
CA ALA A 28 26.44 4.99 -11.16
C ALA A 28 25.91 3.78 -10.36
N TYR A 29 25.79 3.90 -9.04
CA TYR A 29 25.20 2.86 -8.20
C TYR A 29 23.74 2.60 -8.57
N VAL A 30 22.92 3.66 -8.64
CA VAL A 30 21.50 3.57 -9.01
C VAL A 30 21.33 2.96 -10.39
N GLU A 31 22.15 3.36 -11.36
CA GLU A 31 22.14 2.77 -12.71
C GLU A 31 22.50 1.28 -12.69
N GLY A 32 23.52 0.90 -11.92
CA GLY A 32 23.90 -0.50 -11.71
C GLY A 32 22.82 -1.35 -11.06
N CYS A 33 21.88 -0.74 -10.33
CA CYS A 33 20.72 -1.43 -9.75
C CYS A 33 19.59 -1.69 -10.75
N ARG A 34 19.66 -1.20 -12.00
CA ARG A 34 18.57 -1.38 -12.98
C ARG A 34 18.19 -2.85 -13.19
N ILE A 35 19.18 -3.72 -13.31
CA ILE A 35 18.98 -5.17 -13.54
C ILE A 35 18.20 -5.80 -12.37
N VAL A 36 18.59 -5.51 -11.12
CA VAL A 36 17.89 -6.08 -9.96
C VAL A 36 16.47 -5.51 -9.82
N VAL A 37 16.25 -4.24 -10.19
CA VAL A 37 14.91 -3.63 -10.22
C VAL A 37 14.03 -4.32 -11.26
N GLU A 38 14.55 -4.58 -12.46
CA GLU A 38 13.83 -5.29 -13.53
C GLU A 38 13.49 -6.73 -13.10
N GLN A 39 14.46 -7.45 -12.52
CA GLN A 39 14.26 -8.81 -12.02
C GLN A 39 13.24 -8.86 -10.89
N ALA A 40 13.31 -7.94 -9.92
CA ALA A 40 12.36 -7.86 -8.83
C ALA A 40 10.94 -7.65 -9.35
N ARG A 41 10.76 -6.69 -10.26
CA ARG A 41 9.43 -6.37 -10.83
C ARG A 41 8.85 -7.50 -11.67
N ALA A 42 9.68 -8.39 -12.21
CA ALA A 42 9.25 -9.59 -12.92
C ALA A 42 8.99 -10.79 -11.98
N ALA A 43 9.42 -10.72 -10.72
CA ALA A 43 9.27 -11.81 -9.76
C ALA A 43 7.81 -11.94 -9.29
N ALA A 44 7.39 -13.19 -9.03
CA ALA A 44 6.09 -13.46 -8.42
C ALA A 44 5.99 -12.77 -7.06
N GLY A 45 4.84 -12.16 -6.78
CA GLY A 45 4.58 -11.49 -5.51
C GLY A 45 5.20 -10.10 -5.35
N CYS A 46 6.00 -9.62 -6.30
CA CYS A 46 6.48 -8.23 -6.27
C CYS A 46 5.33 -7.27 -6.59
N LEU A 47 4.94 -6.47 -5.61
CA LEU A 47 3.90 -5.45 -5.75
C LEU A 47 4.48 -4.09 -6.15
N ASP A 48 5.72 -3.80 -5.73
CA ASP A 48 6.52 -2.63 -6.13
C ASP A 48 7.99 -2.87 -5.75
N PHE A 49 8.90 -2.29 -6.52
CA PHE A 49 10.33 -2.31 -6.22
C PHE A 49 11.00 -1.09 -6.85
N ALA A 50 11.76 -0.35 -6.06
CA ALA A 50 12.43 0.86 -6.48
C ALA A 50 13.73 1.07 -5.70
N ILE A 51 14.79 1.38 -6.45
CA ILE A 51 16.05 1.92 -5.93
C ILE A 51 16.26 3.24 -6.65
N THR A 52 16.26 4.35 -5.92
CA THR A 52 16.27 5.69 -6.54
C THR A 52 17.24 6.63 -5.85
N ALA A 53 17.82 7.57 -6.60
CA ALA A 53 18.52 8.69 -6.00
C ALA A 53 17.58 9.53 -5.11
N ASP A 54 18.09 9.99 -3.97
CA ASP A 54 17.40 11.02 -3.20
C ASP A 54 17.54 12.39 -3.91
N PRO A 55 16.44 13.17 -4.04
CA PRO A 55 16.49 14.44 -4.75
C PRO A 55 17.21 15.57 -3.99
N LEU A 56 17.42 15.42 -2.68
CA LEU A 56 18.00 16.46 -1.82
C LEU A 56 19.38 16.10 -1.28
N GLU A 57 19.63 14.82 -1.02
CA GLU A 57 20.89 14.35 -0.45
C GLU A 57 21.79 13.65 -1.50
N PRO A 58 22.91 14.27 -1.93
CA PRO A 58 23.69 13.80 -3.08
C PRO A 58 24.25 12.38 -2.97
N GLY A 59 24.52 11.89 -1.76
CA GLY A 59 25.02 10.53 -1.53
C GLY A 59 23.95 9.53 -1.09
N ARG A 60 22.69 9.97 -0.94
CA ARG A 60 21.61 9.12 -0.43
C ARG A 60 20.86 8.44 -1.57
N ILE A 61 20.59 7.17 -1.37
CA ILE A 61 19.77 6.31 -2.24
C ILE A 61 18.61 5.80 -1.39
N ARG A 62 17.41 5.76 -1.97
CA ARG A 62 16.21 5.20 -1.35
C ARG A 62 16.01 3.78 -1.86
N VAL A 63 15.72 2.87 -0.94
CA VAL A 63 15.27 1.50 -1.25
C VAL A 63 13.82 1.39 -0.81
N PHE A 64 12.98 0.87 -1.70
CA PHE A 64 11.59 0.59 -1.42
C PHE A 64 11.17 -0.68 -2.15
N GLU A 65 10.62 -1.62 -1.40
CA GLU A 65 10.11 -2.89 -1.92
C GLU A 65 8.76 -3.19 -1.27
N ARG A 66 7.87 -3.80 -2.03
CA ARG A 66 6.57 -4.29 -1.54
C ARG A 66 6.36 -5.70 -2.07
N TRP A 67 6.05 -6.62 -1.16
CA TRP A 67 5.89 -8.03 -1.46
C TRP A 67 4.56 -8.56 -0.91
N GLY A 68 3.95 -9.47 -1.67
CA GLY A 68 2.71 -10.15 -1.28
C GLY A 68 2.90 -11.04 -0.05
N THR A 69 3.94 -11.88 -0.08
CA THR A 69 4.22 -12.84 1.01
C THR A 69 5.71 -12.96 1.32
N ARG A 70 6.01 -13.51 2.50
CA ARG A 70 7.37 -13.83 2.97
C ARG A 70 8.10 -14.77 2.00
N ALA A 71 7.41 -15.81 1.55
CA ALA A 71 8.00 -16.83 0.68
C ALA A 71 8.41 -16.27 -0.68
N GLU A 72 7.60 -15.36 -1.25
CA GLU A 72 7.91 -14.68 -2.51
C GLU A 72 9.14 -13.76 -2.38
N LEU A 73 9.22 -12.99 -1.29
CA LEU A 73 10.38 -12.15 -0.99
C LEU A 73 11.66 -12.98 -0.81
N GLU A 74 11.59 -14.07 -0.05
CA GLU A 74 12.74 -14.96 0.18
C GLU A 74 13.19 -15.67 -1.10
N ALA A 75 12.23 -16.10 -1.94
CA ALA A 75 12.53 -16.69 -3.24
C ALA A 75 13.31 -15.73 -4.15
N PHE A 76 12.96 -14.43 -4.14
CA PHE A 76 13.72 -13.41 -4.85
C PHE A 76 15.11 -13.17 -4.25
N ARG A 77 15.21 -13.10 -2.91
CA ARG A 77 16.47 -12.83 -2.20
C ARG A 77 17.49 -13.97 -2.28
N GLY A 78 17.09 -15.19 -2.67
CA GLY A 78 17.94 -16.37 -2.72
C GLY A 78 19.22 -16.24 -3.56
N SER A 79 19.33 -15.22 -4.43
CA SER A 79 20.54 -14.92 -5.20
C SER A 79 21.46 -13.84 -4.59
N GLY A 80 21.02 -13.11 -3.55
CA GLY A 80 21.75 -12.00 -2.91
C GLY A 80 22.13 -10.84 -3.85
N PRO A 81 22.45 -9.65 -3.31
CA PRO A 81 23.13 -8.63 -4.11
C PRO A 81 24.55 -9.11 -4.47
N ALA A 82 25.03 -8.77 -5.67
CA ALA A 82 26.40 -9.08 -6.06
C ALA A 82 27.39 -8.40 -5.09
N ALA A 83 28.37 -9.15 -4.59
CA ALA A 83 29.32 -8.71 -3.55
C ALA A 83 30.05 -7.38 -3.88
N GLU A 84 30.22 -7.07 -5.17
CA GLU A 84 30.83 -5.83 -5.65
C GLU A 84 29.99 -4.58 -5.32
N GLN A 85 28.66 -4.67 -5.30
CA GLN A 85 27.77 -3.56 -4.94
C GLN A 85 27.71 -3.28 -3.44
N ALA A 86 28.04 -4.26 -2.59
CA ALA A 86 28.09 -4.05 -1.14
C ALA A 86 29.35 -3.26 -0.71
N ALA A 87 30.45 -3.36 -1.47
CA ALA A 87 31.76 -2.82 -1.09
C ALA A 87 31.87 -1.27 -1.15
N VAL A 88 30.95 -0.60 -1.87
CA VAL A 88 30.94 0.86 -2.03
C VAL A 88 30.01 1.59 -1.06
N LEU A 89 29.24 0.84 -0.25
CA LEU A 89 28.28 1.40 0.70
C LEU A 89 29.00 1.99 1.92
N LEU A 90 28.73 3.27 2.20
CA LEU A 90 29.19 3.98 3.40
C LEU A 90 28.27 3.75 4.59
N ALA A 91 26.96 3.61 4.34
CA ALA A 91 25.98 3.28 5.38
C ALA A 91 24.76 2.59 4.76
N VAL A 92 24.08 1.78 5.59
CA VAL A 92 22.84 1.08 5.25
C VAL A 92 21.89 1.24 6.42
N ASP A 93 20.71 1.77 6.15
CA ASP A 93 19.60 1.84 7.10
C ASP A 93 18.33 1.39 6.36
N VAL A 94 18.13 0.07 6.27
CA VAL A 94 17.01 -0.56 5.59
C VAL A 94 16.32 -1.49 6.57
N ALA A 95 15.01 -1.32 6.72
CA ALA A 95 14.18 -2.10 7.63
C ALA A 95 13.04 -2.76 6.87
N GLU A 96 12.54 -3.83 7.48
CA GLU A 96 11.40 -4.58 6.98
C GLU A 96 10.21 -4.40 7.92
N TYR A 97 9.02 -4.30 7.34
CA TYR A 97 7.77 -4.03 8.03
C TYR A 97 6.68 -4.98 7.52
N ASP A 98 5.97 -5.61 8.44
CA ASP A 98 4.68 -6.23 8.14
C ASP A 98 3.61 -5.14 8.11
N ALA A 99 3.18 -4.76 6.91
CA ALA A 99 2.17 -3.73 6.71
C ALA A 99 0.81 -4.37 6.43
N VAL A 100 -0.23 -3.83 7.05
CA VAL A 100 -1.59 -4.31 6.85
C VAL A 100 -2.28 -3.46 5.80
N ARG A 101 -2.71 -4.09 4.71
CA ARG A 101 -3.58 -3.52 3.69
C ARG A 101 -5.03 -3.89 3.99
N THR A 102 -5.93 -2.93 3.87
CA THR A 102 -7.35 -3.15 4.19
C THR A 102 -8.08 -3.95 3.13
N HIS A 103 -7.64 -3.92 1.87
CA HIS A 103 -8.25 -4.65 0.75
C HIS A 103 -7.22 -5.11 -0.29
N GLU A 104 -7.46 -6.26 -0.93
CA GLU A 104 -6.66 -6.76 -2.06
C GLU A 104 -6.97 -6.04 -3.39
N GLY A 105 -6.10 -6.12 -4.42
CA GLY A 105 -6.29 -5.49 -5.72
C GLY A 105 -6.18 -3.96 -5.76
N THR A 106 -6.57 -3.39 -6.91
CA THR A 106 -6.63 -1.94 -7.16
C THR A 106 -7.64 -1.28 -6.20
N PRO A 107 -7.36 -0.07 -5.67
CA PRO A 107 -8.34 0.67 -4.89
C PRO A 107 -9.66 0.89 -5.65
N LEU A 108 -10.80 0.66 -4.99
CA LEU A 108 -12.12 0.99 -5.52
C LEU A 108 -12.50 2.39 -5.04
N PRO A 109 -12.43 3.42 -5.89
CA PRO A 109 -12.64 4.79 -5.45
C PRO A 109 -14.09 5.03 -5.02
N LEU A 110 -14.27 5.99 -4.11
CA LEU A 110 -15.61 6.45 -3.74
C LEU A 110 -16.30 7.13 -4.94
N PRO A 111 -17.59 6.87 -5.20
CA PRO A 111 -18.27 7.44 -6.36
C PRO A 111 -18.33 8.96 -6.26
N ALA A 112 -17.85 9.69 -7.28
CA ALA A 112 -17.95 11.14 -7.33
C ALA A 112 -19.40 11.64 -7.24
N SER A 113 -20.36 10.76 -7.59
CA SER A 113 -21.78 11.03 -7.52
C SER A 113 -22.30 11.23 -6.09
N ILE A 114 -21.60 10.85 -5.01
CA ILE A 114 -22.15 11.01 -3.64
C ILE A 114 -22.23 12.47 -3.17
N GLY A 115 -21.52 13.38 -3.86
CA GLY A 115 -21.49 14.81 -3.56
C GLY A 115 -20.47 15.19 -2.48
N ALA A 116 -19.98 16.43 -2.54
CA ALA A 116 -18.88 16.90 -1.69
C ALA A 116 -19.11 16.73 -0.17
N PRO A 117 -20.31 17.00 0.39
CA PRO A 117 -20.53 16.79 1.83
C PRO A 117 -20.35 15.33 2.27
N ALA A 118 -20.87 14.39 1.48
CA ALA A 118 -20.74 12.96 1.77
C ALA A 118 -19.29 12.49 1.60
N SER A 119 -18.62 12.89 0.50
CA SER A 119 -17.21 12.61 0.28
C SER A 119 -16.33 13.08 1.46
N SER A 120 -16.53 14.33 1.90
CA SER A 120 -15.80 14.88 3.06
C SER A 120 -16.08 14.10 4.34
N ALA A 121 -17.33 13.70 4.58
CA ALA A 121 -17.71 12.93 5.76
C ALA A 121 -17.07 11.53 5.81
N LEU A 122 -16.99 10.85 4.64
CA LEU A 122 -16.31 9.56 4.48
C LEU A 122 -14.80 9.70 4.68
N LEU A 123 -14.16 10.62 3.96
CA LEU A 123 -12.72 10.84 4.02
C LEU A 123 -12.26 11.27 5.43
N GLY A 124 -13.04 12.13 6.10
CA GLY A 124 -12.79 12.54 7.48
C GLY A 124 -12.83 11.40 8.49
N ARG A 125 -13.42 10.25 8.12
CA ARG A 125 -13.45 9.01 8.92
C ARG A 125 -12.47 7.96 8.42
N GLY A 126 -11.62 8.32 7.46
CA GLY A 126 -10.61 7.43 6.89
C GLY A 126 -11.14 6.45 5.85
N ILE A 127 -12.42 6.51 5.49
CA ILE A 127 -13.02 5.75 4.38
C ILE A 127 -12.47 6.33 3.08
N ARG A 128 -11.60 5.58 2.41
CA ARG A 128 -10.93 6.00 1.17
C ARG A 128 -11.21 5.05 0.02
N ASP A 129 -11.61 3.83 0.33
CA ASP A 129 -11.99 2.79 -0.60
C ASP A 129 -13.47 2.42 -0.38
N LEU A 130 -14.19 2.14 -1.45
CA LEU A 130 -15.58 1.70 -1.37
C LEU A 130 -15.74 0.46 -0.48
N ARG A 131 -14.75 -0.44 -0.50
CA ARG A 131 -14.76 -1.66 0.33
C ARG A 131 -14.60 -1.39 1.82
N ASP A 132 -14.10 -0.22 2.23
CA ASP A 132 -14.07 0.15 3.65
C ASP A 132 -15.49 0.20 4.23
N LEU A 133 -16.49 0.47 3.39
CA LEU A 133 -17.90 0.49 3.79
C LEU A 133 -18.48 -0.90 4.08
N THR A 134 -17.79 -1.99 3.71
CA THR A 134 -18.20 -3.35 4.12
C THR A 134 -18.07 -3.56 5.63
N GLN A 135 -17.34 -2.69 6.32
CA GLN A 135 -17.18 -2.68 7.78
C GLN A 135 -18.14 -1.70 8.47
N VAL A 136 -18.92 -0.93 7.70
CA VAL A 136 -19.81 0.12 8.20
C VAL A 136 -21.25 -0.31 7.95
N THR A 137 -22.10 -0.22 8.98
CA THR A 137 -23.53 -0.50 8.77
C THR A 137 -24.21 0.67 8.08
N GLU A 138 -25.24 0.41 7.27
CA GLU A 138 -25.98 1.50 6.60
C GLU A 138 -26.64 2.44 7.63
N ARG A 139 -27.06 1.91 8.78
CA ARG A 139 -27.61 2.69 9.90
C ARG A 139 -26.59 3.68 10.45
N GLU A 140 -25.37 3.21 10.69
CA GLU A 140 -24.27 4.04 11.16
C GLU A 140 -23.92 5.11 10.13
N LEU A 141 -23.80 4.73 8.86
CA LEU A 141 -23.50 5.64 7.76
C LEU A 141 -24.50 6.81 7.70
N ARG A 142 -25.80 6.53 7.86
CA ARG A 142 -26.85 7.57 7.88
C ARG A 142 -26.81 8.49 9.10
N SER A 143 -26.11 8.10 10.16
CA SER A 143 -25.90 8.99 11.33
C SER A 143 -24.80 10.03 11.10
N TRP A 144 -24.01 9.90 10.02
CA TRP A 144 -22.90 10.79 9.75
C TRP A 144 -23.39 12.11 9.17
N HIS A 145 -23.01 13.21 9.81
CA HIS A 145 -23.27 14.55 9.30
C HIS A 145 -22.72 14.70 7.87
N GLY A 146 -23.57 15.17 6.95
CA GLY A 146 -23.24 15.32 5.52
C GLY A 146 -23.59 14.11 4.64
N VAL A 147 -23.95 12.96 5.22
CA VAL A 147 -24.37 11.76 4.48
C VAL A 147 -25.89 11.62 4.48
N GLY A 148 -26.53 12.10 3.41
CA GLY A 148 -27.98 12.01 3.24
C GLY A 148 -28.45 10.75 2.48
N PRO A 149 -29.78 10.49 2.43
CA PRO A 149 -30.35 9.29 1.80
C PRO A 149 -29.92 9.07 0.34
N LYS A 150 -29.73 10.16 -0.41
CA LYS A 150 -29.26 10.10 -1.80
C LYS A 150 -27.81 9.61 -1.91
N ALA A 151 -26.93 10.04 -1.00
CA ALA A 151 -25.56 9.54 -0.94
C ALA A 151 -25.54 8.06 -0.53
N THR A 152 -26.36 7.69 0.47
CA THR A 152 -26.51 6.29 0.88
C THR A 152 -26.99 5.38 -0.25
N SER A 153 -27.98 5.81 -1.05
CA SER A 153 -28.43 5.03 -2.22
C SER A 153 -27.31 4.82 -3.22
N ARG A 154 -26.60 5.90 -3.59
CA ARG A 154 -25.49 5.84 -4.55
C ARG A 154 -24.34 4.94 -4.07
N LEU A 155 -24.04 4.96 -2.78
CA LEU A 155 -23.04 4.07 -2.19
C LEU A 155 -23.50 2.62 -2.22
N ARG A 156 -24.79 2.35 -1.98
CA ARG A 156 -25.36 1.00 -2.09
C ARG A 156 -25.28 0.47 -3.52
N ASP A 157 -25.66 1.30 -4.48
CA ASP A 157 -25.63 0.94 -5.90
C ASP A 157 -24.19 0.64 -6.34
N ALA A 158 -23.23 1.50 -5.97
CA ALA A 158 -21.81 1.28 -6.25
C ALA A 158 -21.25 0.02 -5.57
N LEU A 159 -21.64 -0.28 -4.33
CA LEU A 159 -21.25 -1.51 -3.65
C LEU A 159 -21.78 -2.74 -4.41
N ALA A 160 -23.05 -2.70 -4.83
CA ALA A 160 -23.70 -3.79 -5.55
C ALA A 160 -23.07 -4.04 -6.93
N GLU A 161 -22.60 -3.01 -7.63
CA GLU A 161 -21.84 -3.14 -8.89
C GLU A 161 -20.54 -3.96 -8.74
N HIS A 162 -20.04 -4.12 -7.51
CA HIS A 162 -18.84 -4.87 -7.18
C HIS A 162 -19.13 -6.12 -6.33
N ASP A 163 -20.38 -6.57 -6.26
CA ASP A 163 -20.81 -7.70 -5.40
C ASP A 163 -20.52 -7.49 -3.90
N LEU A 164 -20.50 -6.23 -3.47
CA LEU A 164 -20.28 -5.82 -2.08
C LEU A 164 -21.58 -5.33 -1.45
N ALA A 165 -21.59 -5.29 -0.12
CA ALA A 165 -22.67 -4.69 0.65
C ALA A 165 -22.12 -4.02 1.91
N PHE A 166 -22.92 -3.14 2.51
CA PHE A 166 -22.67 -2.64 3.86
C PHE A 166 -22.61 -3.78 4.88
N ALA A 167 -21.96 -3.54 6.01
CA ALA A 167 -22.00 -4.48 7.12
C ALA A 167 -23.46 -4.77 7.51
N PRO A 168 -23.81 -6.04 7.81
CA PRO A 168 -25.15 -6.38 8.26
C PRO A 168 -25.46 -5.64 9.57
N THR A 169 -26.71 -5.20 9.73
CA THR A 169 -27.14 -4.64 11.01
C THR A 169 -27.19 -5.80 12.00
N GLN A 170 -26.36 -5.78 13.05
CA GLN A 170 -26.45 -6.77 14.12
C GLN A 170 -27.86 -6.73 14.74
N PRO A 171 -28.45 -7.91 15.03
CA PRO A 171 -29.80 -8.01 15.60
C PRO A 171 -29.91 -7.34 16.97
#